data_AF-A0A1B4Q2A6-F1
#
_entry.id   AF-A0A1B4Q2A6-F1
#
_cell.length_a   1.000
_cell.length_b   1.000
_cell.length_c   1.000
_cell.angle_alpha   90.00
_cell.angle_beta   90.00
_cell.angle_gamma   90.00
#
_symmetry.space_group_name_H-M   'P 1'
#
loop_
_entity.id
_entity.type
_entity.pdbx_description
1 polymer ?
#
loop_
_entity_poly.entity_id
_entity_poly.type
_entity_poly.pdbx_seq_one_letter_code
_entity_poly.pdbx_strand_id
1 'polypeptide(L)'
;MQIDFHHAVTYVAARLGGMPHDQASTVAHAAQYVDDATCDGPLQFDSGERYVRVTSSHKMQDITKNAEAADNRLVWLPFHFLPGNAAPPPGCTPEEAFQHRLICKPDSEIARAMVADCIRHRDLPFALHRFGVALHTYVDTWAHQQFVGGLCDLNDLADVGVDDDPAYNGSHAYAEMTGLKQKLAEFLADFLPVGHAAATTFPDIPFIRWHFTRKNGETVQRDNPADFLAAAGGAFNMVRRYVAGDEKLADVALPPADAAAIDSLLRGTQEIDGEARHQTWIAAIAKGTFSFGAAQITYASQGPTSWKMLALGKDPQDPEAEEDETFTFTPGFLTSNWKRFHDAVQYQRLFVLHDLLPRFGLCAS
;
A
#
# COMPACT_ATOMS: atom_id res chain seq x y z
N MET A 1 0.55 -3.97 2.81
CA MET A 1 0.57 -3.87 4.30
C MET A 1 -0.88 -3.65 4.77
N GLN A 2 -1.16 -3.20 6.00
CA GLN A 2 -2.53 -2.86 6.45
C GLN A 2 -2.60 -1.48 7.08
N ILE A 3 -3.77 -1.08 7.58
CA ILE A 3 -4.07 0.27 8.07
C ILE A 3 -3.16 0.78 9.19
N ASP A 4 -2.66 -0.10 10.05
CA ASP A 4 -1.67 0.24 11.06
C ASP A 4 -0.39 0.81 10.43
N PHE A 5 0.02 0.27 9.29
CA PHE A 5 1.18 0.76 8.55
C PHE A 5 0.81 1.89 7.58
N HIS A 6 -0.12 1.65 6.65
CA HIS A 6 -0.45 2.58 5.57
C HIS A 6 -0.98 3.92 6.08
N HIS A 7 -1.72 3.93 7.20
CA HIS A 7 -2.11 5.16 7.86
C HIS A 7 -1.10 5.58 8.94
N ALA A 8 -0.95 4.80 10.03
CA ALA A 8 -0.29 5.32 11.23
C ALA A 8 1.25 5.38 11.11
N VAL A 9 1.91 4.34 10.56
CA VAL A 9 3.36 4.39 10.32
C VAL A 9 3.70 5.44 9.26
N THR A 10 2.91 5.57 8.20
CA THR A 10 3.06 6.66 7.21
C THR A 10 3.00 8.03 7.88
N TYR A 11 2.03 8.25 8.78
CA TYR A 11 1.95 9.50 9.54
C TYR A 11 3.20 9.75 10.40
N VAL A 12 3.67 8.72 11.11
CA VAL A 12 4.89 8.80 11.93
C VAL A 12 6.10 9.15 11.06
N ALA A 13 6.31 8.45 9.95
CA ALA A 13 7.39 8.71 9.01
C ALA A 13 7.29 10.14 8.43
N ALA A 14 6.09 10.60 8.09
CA ALA A 14 5.83 11.96 7.60
C ALA A 14 6.22 13.03 8.63
N ARG A 15 5.79 12.87 9.89
CA ARG A 15 6.12 13.82 10.97
C ARG A 15 7.62 13.84 11.29
N LEU A 16 8.25 12.67 11.37
CA LEU A 16 9.69 12.55 11.60
C LEU A 16 10.49 13.16 10.45
N GLY A 17 10.03 12.98 9.21
CA GLY A 17 10.66 13.53 8.01
C GLY A 17 10.49 15.05 7.85
N GLY A 18 9.79 15.72 8.78
CA GLY A 18 9.68 17.16 8.86
C GLY A 18 8.36 17.75 8.33
N MET A 19 7.37 16.93 7.99
CA MET A 19 6.06 17.46 7.61
C MET A 19 5.30 18.01 8.83
N PRO A 20 4.61 19.15 8.69
CA PRO A 20 3.67 19.61 9.70
C PRO A 20 2.48 18.65 9.80
N HIS A 21 1.76 18.74 10.92
CA HIS A 21 0.69 17.81 11.28
C HIS A 21 -0.41 17.68 10.20
N ASP A 22 -0.89 18.79 9.65
CA ASP A 22 -1.94 18.84 8.64
C ASP A 22 -1.53 18.14 7.34
N GLN A 23 -0.29 18.35 6.88
CA GLN A 23 0.25 17.70 5.70
C GLN A 23 0.48 16.21 5.95
N ALA A 24 1.06 15.85 7.09
CA ALA A 24 1.27 14.46 7.47
C ALA A 24 -0.04 13.69 7.56
N SER A 25 -1.09 14.28 8.14
CA SER A 25 -2.44 13.68 8.20
C SER A 25 -3.04 13.50 6.81
N THR A 26 -2.85 14.46 5.90
CA THR A 26 -3.33 14.35 4.51
C THR A 26 -2.62 13.22 3.75
N VAL A 27 -1.30 13.16 3.87
CA VAL A 27 -0.45 12.13 3.23
C VAL A 27 -0.80 10.74 3.76
N ALA A 28 -0.91 10.59 5.07
CA ALA A 28 -1.26 9.32 5.72
C ALA A 28 -2.68 8.85 5.34
N HIS A 29 -3.66 9.76 5.33
CA HIS A 29 -5.02 9.42 4.91
C HIS A 29 -5.05 9.01 3.43
N ALA A 30 -4.35 9.74 2.56
CA ALA A 30 -4.26 9.38 1.15
C ALA A 30 -3.56 8.03 0.94
N ALA A 31 -2.52 7.71 1.72
CA ALA A 31 -1.87 6.40 1.66
C ALA A 31 -2.87 5.28 1.99
N GLN A 32 -3.55 5.34 3.13
CA GLN A 32 -4.56 4.35 3.49
C GLN A 32 -5.73 4.27 2.50
N TYR A 33 -6.18 5.42 1.99
CA TYR A 33 -7.34 5.45 1.10
C TYR A 33 -7.08 4.76 -0.26
N VAL A 34 -5.81 4.44 -0.59
CA VAL A 34 -5.48 3.58 -1.74
C VAL A 34 -6.17 2.21 -1.61
N ASP A 35 -6.13 1.60 -0.42
CA ASP A 35 -6.73 0.28 -0.15
C ASP A 35 -8.27 0.34 -0.11
N ASP A 36 -8.83 1.50 0.24
CA ASP A 36 -10.27 1.69 0.45
C ASP A 36 -11.01 2.24 -0.79
N ALA A 37 -10.29 2.75 -1.79
CA ALA A 37 -10.89 3.29 -3.02
C ALA A 37 -11.20 2.18 -4.03
N THR A 38 -12.32 1.49 -3.82
CA THR A 38 -12.78 0.34 -4.61
C THR A 38 -13.87 0.65 -5.66
N CYS A 39 -14.23 1.92 -5.83
CA CYS A 39 -15.30 2.33 -6.76
C CYS A 39 -14.72 3.16 -7.91
N ASP A 40 -15.07 2.83 -9.15
CA ASP A 40 -14.74 3.58 -10.35
C ASP A 40 -15.98 4.18 -11.01
N GLY A 41 -15.81 4.77 -12.21
CA GLY A 41 -16.91 5.24 -13.03
C GLY A 41 -17.22 6.74 -12.90
N PRO A 42 -18.16 7.24 -13.73
CA PRO A 42 -18.53 8.64 -13.74
C PRO A 42 -19.41 9.02 -12.54
N LEU A 43 -19.16 10.19 -11.99
CA LEU A 43 -20.10 10.99 -11.21
C LEU A 43 -20.81 11.97 -12.12
N GLN A 44 -22.12 12.13 -11.91
CA GLN A 44 -22.93 13.15 -12.55
C GLN A 44 -23.45 14.15 -11.51
N PHE A 45 -23.31 15.43 -11.79
CA PHE A 45 -23.86 16.48 -10.94
C PHE A 45 -25.14 17.11 -11.53
N ASP A 46 -25.96 17.71 -10.67
CA ASP A 46 -27.25 18.35 -10.99
C ASP A 46 -27.11 19.56 -11.92
N SER A 47 -25.95 20.22 -11.91
CA SER A 47 -25.59 21.31 -12.82
C SER A 47 -25.02 20.86 -14.17
N GLY A 48 -24.83 19.54 -14.38
CA GLY A 48 -24.39 18.95 -15.65
C GLY A 48 -22.89 18.63 -15.72
N GLU A 49 -22.08 19.10 -14.76
CA GLU A 49 -20.69 18.69 -14.58
C GLU A 49 -20.58 17.18 -14.37
N ARG A 50 -19.42 16.63 -14.77
CA ARG A 50 -19.10 15.21 -14.62
C ARG A 50 -17.67 15.04 -14.16
N TYR A 51 -17.42 13.99 -13.40
CA TYR A 51 -16.09 13.61 -12.95
C TYR A 51 -15.92 12.10 -13.02
N VAL A 52 -14.83 11.60 -13.61
CA VAL A 52 -14.55 10.16 -13.64
C VAL A 52 -13.54 9.84 -12.56
N ARG A 53 -13.87 8.88 -11.70
CA ARG A 53 -12.96 8.28 -10.73
C ARG A 53 -12.45 6.94 -11.24
N VAL A 54 -11.31 6.51 -10.72
CA VAL A 54 -10.74 5.18 -11.00
C VAL A 54 -10.46 4.46 -9.69
N THR A 55 -10.58 3.15 -9.69
CA THR A 55 -10.35 2.32 -8.50
C THR A 55 -8.85 2.10 -8.25
N SER A 56 -8.36 2.23 -7.03
CA SER A 56 -6.97 1.87 -6.68
C SER A 56 -6.85 0.58 -5.90
N SER A 57 -7.97 -0.07 -5.59
CA SER A 57 -8.05 -1.36 -4.91
C SER A 57 -9.18 -2.21 -5.50
N HIS A 58 -9.15 -3.52 -5.23
CA HIS A 58 -10.21 -4.44 -5.64
C HIS A 58 -11.08 -4.83 -4.45
N LYS A 59 -12.40 -4.98 -4.65
CA LYS A 59 -13.26 -5.61 -3.63
C LYS A 59 -12.84 -7.07 -3.46
N MET A 60 -12.60 -7.48 -2.22
CA MET A 60 -12.17 -8.84 -1.86
C MET A 60 -13.16 -9.94 -2.29
N GLN A 61 -14.44 -9.59 -2.49
CA GLN A 61 -15.49 -10.52 -2.89
C GLN A 61 -15.43 -10.94 -4.38
N ASP A 62 -14.59 -10.29 -5.20
CA ASP A 62 -14.49 -10.54 -6.64
C ASP A 62 -13.14 -11.13 -7.07
N ILE A 63 -12.32 -11.69 -6.16
CA ILE A 63 -10.95 -12.17 -6.45
C ILE A 63 -10.87 -13.07 -7.69
N THR A 64 -11.83 -13.98 -7.92
CA THR A 64 -11.86 -14.85 -9.11
C THR A 64 -12.19 -14.11 -10.41
N LYS A 65 -13.07 -13.10 -10.37
CA LYS A 65 -13.38 -12.25 -11.55
C LYS A 65 -12.26 -11.25 -11.84
N ASN A 66 -11.63 -10.76 -10.79
CA ASN A 66 -10.52 -9.82 -10.83
C ASN A 66 -9.27 -10.53 -11.41
N ALA A 67 -8.93 -11.72 -10.94
CA ALA A 67 -7.74 -12.46 -11.37
C ALA A 67 -7.64 -12.75 -12.89
N GLU A 68 -8.76 -12.85 -13.61
CA GLU A 68 -8.81 -13.12 -15.05
C GLU A 68 -8.92 -11.85 -15.92
N ALA A 69 -9.24 -10.68 -15.34
CA ALA A 69 -9.41 -9.44 -16.09
C ALA A 69 -8.05 -8.77 -16.40
N ALA A 70 -7.82 -8.40 -17.65
CA ALA A 70 -6.66 -7.59 -18.04
C ALA A 70 -6.55 -6.28 -17.22
N ASP A 71 -7.70 -5.78 -16.75
CA ASP A 71 -7.84 -4.54 -15.96
C ASP A 71 -7.19 -4.62 -14.58
N ASN A 72 -6.88 -5.80 -14.07
CA ASN A 72 -6.26 -5.95 -12.75
C ASN A 72 -4.82 -5.42 -12.66
N ARG A 73 -4.08 -5.43 -13.78
CA ARG A 73 -2.76 -4.82 -13.83
C ARG A 73 -2.82 -3.29 -13.68
N LEU A 74 -3.96 -2.69 -14.04
CA LEU A 74 -4.21 -1.25 -13.90
C LEU A 74 -4.37 -0.81 -12.43
N VAL A 75 -4.53 -1.77 -11.52
CA VAL A 75 -4.62 -1.56 -10.08
C VAL A 75 -3.37 -2.07 -9.39
N TRP A 76 -3.01 -3.34 -9.58
CA TRP A 76 -1.90 -3.93 -8.83
C TRP A 76 -0.54 -3.31 -9.14
N LEU A 77 -0.15 -3.17 -10.41
CA LEU A 77 1.18 -2.66 -10.75
C LEU A 77 1.42 -1.21 -10.31
N PRO A 78 0.49 -0.26 -10.52
CA PRO A 78 0.71 1.12 -10.13
C PRO A 78 0.54 1.40 -8.63
N PHE A 79 -0.12 0.52 -7.87
CA PHE A 79 -0.47 0.80 -6.48
C PHE A 79 0.10 -0.16 -5.44
N HIS A 80 0.25 -1.46 -5.72
CA HIS A 80 0.59 -2.48 -4.70
C HIS A 80 1.83 -3.31 -5.04
N PHE A 81 2.02 -3.70 -6.30
CA PHE A 81 3.10 -4.58 -6.75
C PHE A 81 3.96 -3.89 -7.80
N LEU A 82 4.58 -2.78 -7.40
CA LEU A 82 5.44 -2.02 -8.30
C LEU A 82 6.64 -2.88 -8.75
N PRO A 83 6.86 -3.07 -10.07
CA PRO A 83 7.97 -3.85 -10.58
C PRO A 83 9.33 -3.40 -10.04
N GLY A 84 10.16 -4.36 -9.64
CA GLY A 84 11.51 -4.10 -9.15
C GLY A 84 12.56 -3.95 -10.26
N ASN A 85 12.30 -4.49 -11.45
CA ASN A 85 13.20 -4.52 -12.61
C ASN A 85 14.61 -5.08 -12.31
N ALA A 86 14.70 -6.06 -11.41
CA ALA A 86 15.94 -6.77 -11.16
C ALA A 86 16.36 -7.59 -12.40
N ALA A 87 17.67 -7.82 -12.54
CA ALA A 87 18.19 -8.66 -13.62
C ALA A 87 17.59 -10.08 -13.53
N PRO A 88 17.04 -10.62 -14.63
CA PRO A 88 16.50 -11.98 -14.63
C PRO A 88 17.62 -13.02 -14.55
N PRO A 89 17.31 -14.27 -14.15
CA PRO A 89 18.26 -15.36 -14.19
C PRO A 89 18.86 -15.58 -15.60
N PRO A 90 20.11 -16.07 -15.69
CA PRO A 90 20.72 -16.34 -16.98
C PRO A 90 20.02 -17.51 -17.69
N GLY A 91 19.90 -17.43 -19.01
CA GLY A 91 19.30 -18.49 -19.83
C GLY A 91 17.77 -18.49 -19.86
N CYS A 92 17.10 -17.54 -19.20
CA CYS A 92 15.65 -17.34 -19.34
C CYS A 92 15.28 -17.00 -20.79
N THR A 93 14.13 -17.48 -21.22
CA THR A 93 13.41 -16.98 -22.39
C THR A 93 13.05 -15.49 -22.20
N PRO A 94 12.75 -14.75 -23.28
CA PRO A 94 12.29 -13.36 -23.16
C PRO A 94 11.05 -13.17 -22.27
N GLU A 95 10.15 -14.16 -22.26
CA GLU A 95 8.93 -14.14 -21.45
C GLU A 95 9.24 -14.31 -19.95
N GLU A 96 10.02 -15.33 -19.60
CA GLU A 96 10.49 -15.53 -18.21
C GLU A 96 11.29 -14.32 -17.72
N ALA A 97 12.18 -13.80 -18.57
CA ALA A 97 12.96 -12.60 -18.26
C ALA A 97 12.06 -11.40 -17.97
N PHE A 98 10.98 -11.22 -18.72
CA PHE A 98 9.99 -10.18 -18.47
C PHE A 98 9.26 -10.39 -17.14
N GLN A 99 8.75 -11.59 -16.86
CA GLN A 99 8.08 -11.91 -15.60
C GLN A 99 8.99 -11.70 -14.38
N HIS A 100 10.25 -12.12 -14.45
CA HIS A 100 11.23 -11.90 -13.37
C HIS A 100 11.49 -10.41 -13.10
N ARG A 101 11.47 -9.56 -14.12
CA ARG A 101 11.62 -8.12 -13.96
C ARG A 101 10.38 -7.46 -13.34
N LEU A 102 9.21 -8.08 -13.45
CA LEU A 102 7.98 -7.64 -12.79
C LEU A 102 7.92 -8.00 -11.30
N ILE A 103 8.82 -8.86 -10.79
CA ILE A 103 8.88 -9.18 -9.37
C ILE A 103 9.10 -7.89 -8.58
N CYS A 104 8.21 -7.63 -7.63
CA CYS A 104 8.34 -6.52 -6.71
C CYS A 104 9.61 -6.65 -5.86
N LYS A 105 10.37 -5.56 -5.74
CA LYS A 105 11.61 -5.51 -4.95
C LYS A 105 11.61 -4.29 -4.03
N PRO A 106 12.02 -4.44 -2.76
CA PRO A 106 12.07 -3.33 -1.83
C PRO A 106 12.94 -2.20 -2.35
N ASP A 107 12.47 -0.96 -2.21
CA ASP A 107 13.26 0.26 -2.51
C ASP A 107 13.96 0.24 -3.88
N SER A 108 13.27 -0.31 -4.89
CA SER A 108 13.80 -0.44 -6.24
C SER A 108 14.09 0.93 -6.89
N GLU A 109 14.92 0.95 -7.93
CA GLU A 109 15.15 2.17 -8.71
C GLU A 109 13.85 2.76 -9.27
N ILE A 110 12.89 1.89 -9.64
CA ILE A 110 11.56 2.29 -10.09
C ILE A 110 10.78 2.95 -8.93
N ALA A 111 10.81 2.36 -7.73
CA ALA A 111 10.14 2.92 -6.55
C ALA A 111 10.70 4.30 -6.16
N ARG A 112 12.03 4.45 -6.20
CA ARG A 112 12.71 5.73 -5.96
C ARG A 112 12.37 6.77 -7.04
N ALA A 113 12.36 6.37 -8.32
CA ALA A 113 12.02 7.25 -9.43
C ALA A 113 10.54 7.70 -9.41
N MET A 114 9.63 6.84 -8.92
CA MET A 114 8.23 7.19 -8.67
C MET A 114 8.10 8.31 -7.65
N VAL A 115 8.79 8.18 -6.50
CA VAL A 115 8.80 9.22 -5.47
C VAL A 115 9.46 10.50 -5.99
N ALA A 116 10.58 10.39 -6.71
CA ALA A 116 11.27 11.53 -7.31
C ALA A 116 10.34 12.37 -8.22
N ASP A 117 9.44 11.72 -8.98
CA ASP A 117 8.45 12.44 -9.78
C ASP A 117 7.45 13.23 -8.93
N CYS A 118 7.06 12.73 -7.75
CA CYS A 118 6.23 13.48 -6.81
C CYS A 118 6.95 14.73 -6.28
N ILE A 119 8.26 14.63 -6.04
CA ILE A 119 9.09 15.76 -5.57
C ILE A 119 9.19 16.83 -6.66
N ARG A 120 9.38 16.42 -7.92
CA ARG A 120 9.43 17.34 -9.08
C ARG A 120 8.12 18.09 -9.33
N HIS A 121 6.98 17.51 -8.93
CA HIS A 121 5.64 18.06 -9.17
C HIS A 121 4.91 18.44 -7.86
N ARG A 122 5.66 18.92 -6.86
CA ARG A 122 5.13 19.32 -5.54
C ARG A 122 4.19 20.53 -5.54
N ASP A 123 4.06 21.20 -6.68
CA ASP A 123 3.21 22.37 -6.92
C ASP A 123 1.81 22.00 -7.47
N LEU A 124 1.59 20.73 -7.83
CA LEU A 124 0.28 20.26 -8.28
C LEU A 124 -0.79 20.44 -7.19
N PRO A 125 -2.07 20.73 -7.56
CA PRO A 125 -3.16 20.92 -6.61
C PRO A 125 -3.43 19.72 -5.69
N PHE A 126 -2.97 18.53 -6.08
CA PHE A 126 -3.12 17.25 -5.39
C PHE A 126 -1.76 16.66 -4.98
N ALA A 127 -0.70 17.46 -4.91
CA ALA A 127 0.66 16.98 -4.67
C ALA A 127 0.81 16.14 -3.38
N LEU A 128 0.18 16.57 -2.27
CA LEU A 128 0.20 15.80 -1.01
C LEU A 128 -0.55 14.47 -1.13
N HIS A 129 -1.71 14.46 -1.80
CA HIS A 129 -2.47 13.24 -2.04
C HIS A 129 -1.68 12.26 -2.89
N ARG A 130 -1.05 12.75 -3.97
CA ARG A 130 -0.19 11.94 -4.82
C ARG A 130 1.03 11.42 -4.08
N PHE A 131 1.64 12.23 -3.22
CA PHE A 131 2.75 11.77 -2.39
C PHE A 131 2.32 10.68 -1.40
N GLY A 132 1.11 10.78 -0.81
CA GLY A 132 0.52 9.70 -0.02
C GLY A 132 0.30 8.41 -0.81
N VAL A 133 -0.30 8.51 -2.01
CA VAL A 133 -0.47 7.37 -2.93
C VAL A 133 0.88 6.75 -3.29
N ALA A 134 1.90 7.56 -3.60
CA ALA A 134 3.23 7.06 -3.91
C ALA A 134 3.93 6.43 -2.69
N LEU A 135 3.75 6.98 -1.48
CA LEU A 135 4.29 6.39 -0.26
C LEU A 135 3.64 5.03 0.04
N HIS A 136 2.33 4.88 -0.17
CA HIS A 136 1.64 3.59 -0.10
C HIS A 136 2.34 2.56 -0.98
N THR A 137 2.44 2.84 -2.28
CA THR A 137 3.07 1.95 -3.26
C THR A 137 4.53 1.68 -2.93
N TYR A 138 5.25 2.69 -2.43
CA TYR A 138 6.65 2.56 -2.05
C TYR A 138 6.83 1.59 -0.87
N VAL A 139 6.05 1.73 0.21
CA VAL A 139 6.19 0.84 1.38
C VAL A 139 5.70 -0.58 1.10
N ASP A 140 4.72 -0.74 0.21
CA ASP A 140 4.27 -2.05 -0.26
C ASP A 140 5.38 -2.83 -0.99
N THR A 141 6.43 -2.16 -1.46
CA THR A 141 7.58 -2.86 -2.04
C THR A 141 8.28 -3.80 -1.07
N TRP A 142 8.14 -3.59 0.25
CA TRP A 142 8.63 -4.52 1.27
C TRP A 142 7.66 -5.64 1.57
N ALA A 143 6.37 -5.36 1.75
CA ALA A 143 5.38 -6.41 2.05
C ALA A 143 5.30 -7.40 0.88
N HIS A 144 5.11 -6.86 -0.33
CA HIS A 144 4.81 -7.63 -1.53
C HIS A 144 6.06 -8.04 -2.33
N GLN A 145 7.26 -7.85 -1.77
CA GLN A 145 8.48 -8.35 -2.40
C GLN A 145 8.37 -9.84 -2.74
N GLN A 146 9.02 -10.23 -3.84
CA GLN A 146 9.03 -11.61 -4.35
C GLN A 146 7.75 -12.08 -5.03
N PHE A 147 6.75 -11.20 -5.20
CA PHE A 147 5.53 -11.45 -5.94
C PHE A 147 5.37 -10.48 -7.13
N VAL A 148 4.52 -10.87 -8.07
CA VAL A 148 4.17 -10.10 -9.28
C VAL A 148 2.71 -9.66 -9.20
N GLY A 149 2.43 -8.40 -9.51
CA GLY A 149 1.08 -7.81 -9.56
C GLY A 149 0.24 -8.27 -10.75
N GLY A 150 -0.03 -9.57 -10.84
CA GLY A 150 -0.80 -10.18 -11.91
C GLY A 150 -0.71 -11.70 -11.88
N LEU A 151 -1.42 -12.37 -12.79
CA LEU A 151 -1.29 -13.80 -12.99
C LEU A 151 0.13 -14.14 -13.46
N CYS A 152 0.86 -14.93 -12.68
CA CYS A 152 2.24 -15.31 -12.96
C CYS A 152 2.62 -16.58 -12.21
N ASP A 153 3.26 -17.55 -12.88
CA ASP A 153 3.73 -18.80 -12.26
C ASP A 153 4.73 -18.57 -11.12
N LEU A 154 5.41 -17.43 -11.11
CA LEU A 154 6.27 -17.04 -9.99
C LEU A 154 5.45 -16.86 -8.69
N ASN A 155 4.17 -16.50 -8.76
CA ASN A 155 3.30 -16.40 -7.59
C ASN A 155 2.78 -17.76 -7.09
N ASP A 156 3.06 -18.85 -7.82
CA ASP A 156 2.56 -20.18 -7.52
C ASP A 156 3.45 -20.88 -6.46
N LEU A 157 2.85 -21.21 -5.33
CA LEU A 157 3.55 -21.70 -4.14
C LEU A 157 3.25 -23.19 -3.92
N ALA A 158 4.28 -23.95 -3.61
CA ALA A 158 4.19 -25.34 -3.17
C ALA A 158 3.97 -25.45 -1.65
N ASP A 159 4.48 -24.48 -0.89
CA ASP A 159 4.38 -24.45 0.57
C ASP A 159 4.45 -23.01 1.10
N VAL A 160 3.81 -22.74 2.23
CA VAL A 160 3.86 -21.46 2.94
C VAL A 160 3.68 -21.67 4.43
N GLY A 161 4.43 -20.93 5.24
CA GLY A 161 4.20 -20.95 6.68
C GLY A 161 4.91 -19.87 7.49
N VAL A 162 4.33 -19.55 8.64
CA VAL A 162 4.93 -18.78 9.74
C VAL A 162 6.00 -19.58 10.49
N ASP A 163 7.15 -18.99 10.78
CA ASP A 163 8.20 -19.63 11.56
C ASP A 163 7.89 -19.59 13.05
N ASP A 164 8.27 -20.64 13.78
CA ASP A 164 8.20 -20.67 15.24
C ASP A 164 9.16 -19.63 15.85
N ASP A 165 8.64 -18.76 16.72
CA ASP A 165 9.43 -17.81 17.50
C ASP A 165 8.84 -17.60 18.91
N PRO A 166 9.61 -17.79 19.99
CA PRO A 166 9.16 -17.52 21.36
C PRO A 166 8.53 -16.13 21.56
N ALA A 167 8.88 -15.15 20.73
CA ALA A 167 8.32 -13.79 20.80
C ALA A 167 6.81 -13.76 20.59
N TYR A 168 6.23 -14.62 19.74
CA TYR A 168 4.80 -14.61 19.42
C TYR A 168 4.14 -15.99 19.50
N ASN A 169 4.88 -17.08 19.72
CA ASN A 169 4.33 -18.44 19.77
C ASN A 169 3.22 -18.64 20.83
N GLY A 170 3.24 -17.85 21.91
CA GLY A 170 2.23 -17.87 22.96
C GLY A 170 0.99 -17.01 22.68
N SER A 171 0.96 -16.28 21.57
CA SER A 171 -0.11 -15.33 21.25
C SER A 171 -1.33 -16.02 20.63
N HIS A 172 -2.50 -15.42 20.81
CA HIS A 172 -3.73 -15.88 20.14
C HIS A 172 -3.59 -15.81 18.62
N ALA A 173 -2.97 -14.74 18.11
CA ALA A 173 -2.72 -14.55 16.69
C ALA A 173 -1.86 -15.68 16.10
N TYR A 174 -0.82 -16.14 16.80
CA TYR A 174 -0.02 -17.28 16.34
C TYR A 174 -0.83 -18.58 16.28
N ALA A 175 -1.62 -18.86 17.32
CA ALA A 175 -2.51 -20.02 17.34
C ALA A 175 -3.52 -20.01 16.18
N GLU A 176 -4.07 -18.84 15.85
CA GLU A 176 -4.98 -18.66 14.72
C GLU A 176 -4.27 -18.87 13.37
N MET A 177 -3.12 -18.23 13.14
CA MET A 177 -2.35 -18.38 11.89
C MET A 177 -1.87 -19.82 11.65
N THR A 178 -1.42 -20.51 12.70
CA THR A 178 -0.98 -21.91 12.60
C THR A 178 -2.14 -22.89 12.48
N GLY A 179 -3.29 -22.62 13.10
CA GLY A 179 -4.52 -23.37 12.85
C GLY A 179 -5.03 -23.21 11.42
N LEU A 180 -4.82 -22.04 10.80
CA LEU A 180 -5.10 -21.79 9.39
C LEU A 180 -4.16 -22.56 8.45
N LYS A 181 -2.86 -22.68 8.77
CA LYS A 181 -1.90 -23.50 7.97
C LYS A 181 -2.41 -24.92 7.69
N GLN A 182 -3.02 -25.54 8.71
CA GLN A 182 -3.50 -26.92 8.60
C GLN A 182 -4.67 -27.06 7.61
N LYS A 183 -5.48 -26.02 7.45
CA LYS A 183 -6.53 -25.93 6.43
C LYS A 183 -6.00 -25.46 5.07
N LEU A 184 -4.91 -24.68 5.08
CA LEU A 184 -4.32 -24.06 3.89
C LEU A 184 -3.48 -25.03 3.05
N ALA A 185 -2.77 -25.97 3.69
CA ALA A 185 -1.98 -27.00 3.01
C ALA A 185 -2.82 -27.91 2.09
N GLU A 186 -4.13 -28.04 2.35
CA GLU A 186 -5.07 -28.78 1.50
C GLU A 186 -5.65 -27.91 0.34
N PHE A 187 -5.53 -26.58 0.42
CA PHE A 187 -6.23 -25.60 -0.43
C PHE A 187 -5.30 -24.79 -1.34
N LEU A 188 -3.96 -24.89 -1.19
CA LEU A 188 -2.98 -24.21 -2.06
C LEU A 188 -3.15 -24.54 -3.55
N ALA A 189 -3.76 -25.68 -3.90
CA ALA A 189 -4.05 -26.07 -5.28
C ALA A 189 -5.18 -25.24 -5.95
N ASP A 190 -6.04 -24.59 -5.15
CA ASP A 190 -7.24 -23.90 -5.64
C ASP A 190 -7.08 -22.37 -5.73
N PHE A 191 -5.91 -21.83 -5.35
CA PHE A 191 -5.62 -20.39 -5.46
C PHE A 191 -5.14 -20.00 -6.86
N LEU A 192 -5.62 -18.86 -7.36
CA LEU A 192 -5.07 -18.24 -8.56
C LEU A 192 -3.70 -17.61 -8.26
N PRO A 193 -2.66 -17.83 -9.10
CA PRO A 193 -1.29 -17.40 -8.85
C PRO A 193 -1.12 -15.89 -9.14
N VAL A 194 -1.71 -15.10 -8.26
CA VAL A 194 -1.94 -13.68 -8.44
C VAL A 194 -1.44 -12.94 -7.22
N GLY A 195 -0.47 -12.04 -7.42
CA GLY A 195 0.15 -11.33 -6.30
C GLY A 195 0.63 -12.31 -5.22
N HIS A 196 0.32 -12.01 -3.97
CA HIS A 196 0.61 -12.87 -2.83
C HIS A 196 -0.59 -13.72 -2.39
N ALA A 197 -1.61 -13.94 -3.24
CA ALA A 197 -2.83 -14.65 -2.86
C ALA A 197 -2.55 -16.02 -2.22
N ALA A 198 -1.62 -16.79 -2.80
CA ALA A 198 -1.19 -18.09 -2.26
C ALA A 198 -0.44 -17.97 -0.91
N ALA A 199 0.15 -16.81 -0.60
CA ALA A 199 0.77 -16.51 0.68
C ALA A 199 -0.21 -15.92 1.71
N THR A 200 -1.50 -15.78 1.36
CA THR A 200 -2.57 -15.27 2.21
C THR A 200 -2.25 -13.87 2.77
N THR A 201 -2.53 -13.64 4.05
CA THR A 201 -2.29 -12.37 4.75
C THR A 201 -0.88 -12.25 5.32
N PHE A 202 -0.05 -13.31 5.29
CA PHE A 202 1.27 -13.31 5.93
C PHE A 202 2.20 -12.16 5.49
N PRO A 203 2.27 -11.76 4.21
CA PRO A 203 3.04 -10.58 3.80
C PRO A 203 2.67 -9.28 4.53
N ASP A 204 1.46 -9.20 5.07
CA ASP A 204 0.88 -8.01 5.66
C ASP A 204 0.85 -8.02 7.20
N ILE A 205 1.28 -9.11 7.85
CA ILE A 205 1.33 -9.23 9.32
C ILE A 205 2.69 -8.76 9.86
N PRO A 206 2.76 -7.65 10.62
CA PRO A 206 4.04 -6.98 10.91
C PRO A 206 4.96 -7.70 11.89
N PHE A 207 4.43 -8.57 12.76
CA PHE A 207 5.20 -9.13 13.88
C PHE A 207 5.83 -10.51 13.61
N ILE A 208 5.58 -11.11 12.44
CA ILE A 208 5.95 -12.50 12.16
C ILE A 208 7.17 -12.67 11.26
N ARG A 209 7.84 -13.82 11.42
CA ARG A 209 8.71 -14.39 10.40
C ARG A 209 7.96 -15.50 9.67
N TRP A 210 8.16 -15.60 8.38
CA TRP A 210 7.47 -16.59 7.56
C TRP A 210 8.28 -16.95 6.32
N HIS A 211 7.90 -18.05 5.69
CA HIS A 211 8.55 -18.57 4.50
C HIS A 211 7.53 -19.06 3.49
N PHE A 212 8.01 -19.24 2.27
CA PHE A 212 7.31 -19.99 1.24
C PHE A 212 8.30 -20.72 0.34
N THR A 213 7.82 -21.79 -0.29
CA THR A 213 8.55 -22.50 -1.34
C THR A 213 7.74 -22.43 -2.63
N ARG A 214 8.35 -22.00 -3.72
CA ARG A 214 7.72 -21.99 -5.06
C ARG A 214 7.67 -23.40 -5.65
N LYS A 215 6.85 -23.63 -6.68
CA LYS A 215 6.81 -24.94 -7.37
C LYS A 215 8.12 -25.39 -8.03
N ASN A 216 9.04 -24.45 -8.30
CA ASN A 216 10.39 -24.76 -8.78
C ASN A 216 11.38 -25.17 -7.67
N GLY A 217 10.94 -25.22 -6.40
CA GLY A 217 11.75 -25.59 -5.25
C GLY A 217 12.53 -24.43 -4.60
N GLU A 218 12.41 -23.20 -5.12
CA GLU A 218 13.00 -22.02 -4.48
C GLU A 218 12.28 -21.72 -3.16
N THR A 219 13.02 -21.73 -2.05
CA THR A 219 12.53 -21.34 -0.72
C THR A 219 12.98 -19.92 -0.39
N VAL A 220 12.04 -19.09 0.07
CA VAL A 220 12.26 -17.70 0.48
C VAL A 220 11.87 -17.53 1.94
N GLN A 221 12.71 -16.83 2.70
CA GLN A 221 12.50 -16.46 4.10
C GLN A 221 12.17 -14.97 4.20
N ARG A 222 11.27 -14.61 5.10
CA ARG A 222 10.78 -13.24 5.31
C ARG A 222 10.78 -12.91 6.81
N ASP A 223 11.31 -11.73 7.15
CA ASP A 223 11.26 -11.16 8.50
C ASP A 223 10.45 -9.85 8.41
N ASN A 224 9.13 -9.95 8.55
CA ASN A 224 8.26 -8.78 8.40
C ASN A 224 8.60 -7.66 9.39
N PRO A 225 8.93 -7.91 10.67
CA PRO A 225 9.36 -6.84 11.56
C PRO A 225 10.55 -6.05 11.02
N ALA A 226 11.59 -6.74 10.53
CA ALA A 226 12.76 -6.10 9.95
C ALA A 226 12.44 -5.39 8.63
N ASP A 227 11.68 -6.03 7.75
CA ASP A 227 11.24 -5.48 6.47
C ASP A 227 10.41 -4.20 6.68
N PHE A 228 9.47 -4.20 7.63
CA PHE A 228 8.55 -3.11 7.89
C PHE A 228 9.26 -1.95 8.59
N LEU A 229 10.22 -2.23 9.49
CA LEU A 229 11.09 -1.19 10.05
C LEU A 229 11.95 -0.54 8.95
N ALA A 230 12.48 -1.33 8.01
CA ALA A 230 13.22 -0.81 6.86
C ALA A 230 12.32 0.04 5.95
N ALA A 231 11.08 -0.39 5.70
CA ALA A 231 10.08 0.38 4.96
C ALA A 231 9.78 1.73 5.64
N ALA A 232 9.63 1.76 6.96
CA ALA A 232 9.43 2.98 7.73
C ALA A 232 10.63 3.94 7.60
N GLY A 233 11.86 3.41 7.64
CA GLY A 233 13.08 4.18 7.41
C GLY A 233 13.20 4.72 5.98
N GLY A 234 12.78 3.92 5.00
CA GLY A 234 12.66 4.36 3.61
C GLY A 234 11.66 5.49 3.45
N ALA A 235 10.44 5.33 3.96
CA ALA A 235 9.38 6.33 3.90
C ALA A 235 9.80 7.64 4.57
N PHE A 236 10.45 7.56 5.74
CA PHE A 236 11.04 8.72 6.42
C PHE A 236 12.00 9.51 5.51
N ASN A 237 12.90 8.83 4.80
CA ASN A 237 13.82 9.51 3.90
C ASN A 237 13.14 10.04 2.63
N MET A 238 12.13 9.36 2.11
CA MET A 238 11.31 9.87 1.02
C MET A 238 10.56 11.15 1.40
N VAL A 239 10.04 11.22 2.63
CA VAL A 239 9.45 12.44 3.19
C VAL A 239 10.50 13.55 3.31
N ARG A 240 11.69 13.26 3.84
CA ARG A 240 12.76 14.26 3.96
C ARG A 240 13.11 14.88 2.61
N ARG A 241 13.22 14.05 1.56
CA ARG A 241 13.45 14.50 0.19
C ARG A 241 12.32 15.39 -0.32
N TYR A 242 11.06 14.99 -0.09
CA TYR A 242 9.89 15.78 -0.48
C TYR A 242 9.84 17.14 0.22
N VAL A 243 10.06 17.17 1.53
CA VAL A 243 10.11 18.40 2.34
C VAL A 243 11.25 19.33 1.88
N ALA A 244 12.43 18.78 1.61
CA ALA A 244 13.57 19.53 1.10
C ALA A 244 13.36 20.02 -0.35
N GLY A 245 12.51 19.34 -1.14
CA GLY A 245 12.46 19.53 -2.59
C GLY A 245 13.70 19.02 -3.30
N ASP A 246 14.38 18.02 -2.73
CA ASP A 246 15.65 17.50 -3.23
C ASP A 246 15.56 15.97 -3.31
N GLU A 247 15.34 15.44 -4.52
CA GLU A 247 15.29 14.00 -4.78
C GLU A 247 16.63 13.30 -4.53
N LYS A 248 17.74 14.05 -4.45
CA LYS A 248 19.10 13.53 -4.24
C LYS A 248 19.56 13.67 -2.79
N LEU A 249 18.71 14.16 -1.89
CA LEU A 249 19.04 14.26 -0.47
C LEU A 249 19.47 12.89 0.06
N ALA A 250 20.61 12.86 0.74
CA ALA A 250 21.19 11.63 1.26
C ALA A 250 20.32 11.02 2.37
N ASP A 251 20.25 9.69 2.36
CA ASP A 251 19.57 8.94 3.42
C ASP A 251 20.27 9.15 4.76
N VAL A 252 19.46 9.21 5.81
CA VAL A 252 19.92 9.13 7.20
C VAL A 252 19.11 8.06 7.91
N ALA A 253 19.70 7.47 8.95
CA ALA A 253 18.95 6.56 9.81
C ALA A 253 17.79 7.30 10.50
N LEU A 254 16.70 6.57 10.76
CA LEU A 254 15.68 7.04 11.70
C LEU A 254 16.34 7.43 13.04
N PRO A 255 15.84 8.46 13.74
CA PRO A 255 16.30 8.75 15.09
C PRO A 255 16.22 7.48 15.97
N PRO A 256 17.27 7.10 16.71
CA PRO A 256 17.33 5.79 17.36
C PRO A 256 16.16 5.49 18.30
N ALA A 257 15.69 6.49 19.05
CA ALA A 257 14.54 6.34 19.94
C ALA A 257 13.23 6.08 19.18
N ASP A 258 13.02 6.79 18.07
CA ASP A 258 11.84 6.60 17.22
C ASP A 258 11.88 5.25 16.48
N ALA A 259 13.06 4.85 15.99
CA ALA A 259 13.26 3.54 15.39
C ALA A 259 12.94 2.41 16.38
N ALA A 260 13.41 2.52 17.62
CA ALA A 260 13.10 1.55 18.68
C ALA A 260 11.61 1.53 19.04
N ALA A 261 10.94 2.70 19.04
CA ALA A 261 9.50 2.77 19.28
C ALA A 261 8.69 2.11 18.15
N ILE A 262 9.08 2.34 16.88
CA ILE A 262 8.47 1.69 15.71
C ILE A 262 8.66 0.18 15.79
N ASP A 263 9.88 -0.31 16.00
CA ASP A 263 10.18 -1.74 16.11
C ASP A 263 9.41 -2.40 17.26
N SER A 264 9.34 -1.73 18.41
CA SER A 264 8.56 -2.21 19.56
C SER A 264 7.08 -2.33 19.27
N LEU A 265 6.48 -1.40 18.51
CA LEU A 265 5.07 -1.45 18.13
C LEU A 265 4.82 -2.54 17.07
N LEU A 266 5.71 -2.65 16.07
CA LEU A 266 5.62 -3.70 15.05
C LEU A 266 5.68 -5.10 15.66
N ARG A 267 6.61 -5.35 16.60
CA ARG A 267 6.79 -6.68 17.24
C ARG A 267 5.82 -6.95 18.38
N GLY A 268 5.44 -5.90 19.12
CA GLY A 268 4.65 -6.01 20.34
C GLY A 268 3.14 -6.06 20.11
N THR A 269 2.66 -5.59 18.95
CA THR A 269 1.23 -5.55 18.64
C THR A 269 0.82 -6.81 17.87
N GLN A 270 0.67 -7.91 18.61
CA GLN A 270 0.47 -9.26 18.08
C GLN A 270 -1.00 -9.56 17.77
N GLU A 271 -1.60 -8.74 16.91
CA GLU A 271 -2.99 -8.88 16.45
C GLU A 271 -3.03 -9.17 14.95
N ILE A 272 -3.88 -10.10 14.51
CA ILE A 272 -4.13 -10.32 13.07
C ILE A 272 -4.96 -9.18 12.49
N ASP A 273 -5.93 -8.70 13.24
CA ASP A 273 -6.79 -7.59 12.84
C ASP A 273 -5.99 -6.29 12.73
N GLY A 274 -5.92 -5.76 11.51
CA GLY A 274 -5.24 -4.49 11.22
C GLY A 274 -5.85 -3.30 11.94
N GLU A 275 -7.17 -3.30 12.20
CA GLU A 275 -7.82 -2.20 12.92
C GLU A 275 -7.42 -2.21 14.41
N ALA A 276 -7.38 -3.37 15.05
CA ALA A 276 -6.86 -3.50 16.41
C ALA A 276 -5.40 -3.02 16.53
N ARG A 277 -4.55 -3.35 15.55
CA ARG A 277 -3.19 -2.80 15.49
C ARG A 277 -3.18 -1.29 15.29
N HIS A 278 -4.03 -0.78 14.40
CA HIS A 278 -4.15 0.64 14.10
C HIS A 278 -4.49 1.45 15.35
N GLN A 279 -5.47 1.00 16.15
CA GLN A 279 -5.83 1.65 17.41
C GLN A 279 -4.66 1.70 18.41
N THR A 280 -3.83 0.66 18.46
CA THR A 280 -2.60 0.66 19.28
C THR A 280 -1.63 1.76 18.82
N TRP A 281 -1.43 1.90 17.51
CA TRP A 281 -0.62 2.97 16.94
C TRP A 281 -1.20 4.37 17.20
N ILE A 282 -2.51 4.56 17.03
CA ILE A 282 -3.19 5.83 17.33
C ILE A 282 -2.96 6.22 18.79
N ALA A 283 -3.13 5.27 19.72
CA ALA A 283 -2.91 5.52 21.15
C ALA A 283 -1.43 5.91 21.44
N ALA A 284 -0.47 5.26 20.78
CA ALA A 284 0.95 5.61 20.92
C ALA A 284 1.26 7.03 20.41
N ILE A 285 0.69 7.42 19.27
CA ILE A 285 0.84 8.76 18.70
C ILE A 285 0.19 9.81 19.62
N ALA A 286 -1.01 9.53 20.13
CA ALA A 286 -1.73 10.40 21.06
C ALA A 286 -0.97 10.63 22.38
N LYS A 287 -0.23 9.62 22.85
CA LYS A 287 0.60 9.70 24.05
C LYS A 287 1.89 10.51 23.84
N GLY A 288 2.29 10.76 22.60
CA GLY A 288 3.57 11.40 22.29
C GLY A 288 4.75 10.46 22.44
N THR A 289 4.58 9.19 22.06
CA THR A 289 5.66 8.18 22.07
C THR A 289 6.85 8.57 21.18
N PHE A 290 6.61 9.33 20.11
CA PHE A 290 7.61 9.73 19.12
C PHE A 290 8.15 11.14 19.40
N SER A 291 9.35 11.43 18.88
CA SER A 291 10.08 12.69 19.11
C SER A 291 9.36 13.96 18.64
N PHE A 292 8.38 13.84 17.73
CA PHE A 292 7.53 14.95 17.30
C PHE A 292 6.44 15.35 18.31
N GLY A 293 6.34 14.65 19.45
CA GLY A 293 5.37 14.91 20.52
C GLY A 293 3.99 14.30 20.27
N ALA A 294 3.05 14.60 21.17
CA ALA A 294 1.68 14.09 21.09
C ALA A 294 0.93 14.68 19.89
N ALA A 295 0.12 13.85 19.21
CA ALA A 295 -0.76 14.29 18.14
C ALA A 295 -2.04 13.45 18.08
N GLN A 296 -3.11 14.04 17.58
CA GLN A 296 -4.38 13.33 17.33
C GLN A 296 -4.51 13.13 15.83
N ILE A 297 -4.73 11.89 15.39
CA ILE A 297 -5.01 11.57 14.00
C ILE A 297 -6.22 10.67 13.92
N THR A 298 -6.98 10.79 12.83
CA THR A 298 -8.19 10.00 12.59
C THR A 298 -8.23 9.56 11.14
N TYR A 299 -8.85 8.41 10.91
CA TYR A 299 -9.13 7.89 9.58
C TYR A 299 -10.61 7.52 9.50
N ALA A 300 -11.21 7.76 8.33
CA ALA A 300 -12.58 7.40 8.04
C ALA A 300 -12.70 7.14 6.54
N SER A 301 -12.74 5.87 6.15
CA SER A 301 -13.04 5.47 4.78
C SER A 301 -14.50 5.77 4.40
N GLN A 302 -15.39 5.76 5.39
CA GLN A 302 -16.84 5.94 5.25
C GLN A 302 -17.43 6.79 6.40
N GLY A 303 -18.71 7.16 6.28
CA GLY A 303 -19.44 7.91 7.30
C GLY A 303 -19.26 9.45 7.22
N PRO A 304 -19.81 10.18 8.21
CA PRO A 304 -19.94 11.64 8.21
C PRO A 304 -18.64 12.44 8.04
N THR A 305 -17.52 11.86 8.44
CA THR A 305 -16.19 12.48 8.42
C THR A 305 -15.32 12.01 7.26
N SER A 306 -15.80 11.07 6.45
CA SER A 306 -15.06 10.57 5.28
C SER A 306 -14.88 11.65 4.22
N TRP A 307 -13.76 11.59 3.49
CA TRP A 307 -13.52 12.52 2.38
C TRP A 307 -14.64 12.49 1.34
N LYS A 308 -15.21 11.31 1.05
CA LYS A 308 -16.33 11.15 0.11
C LYS A 308 -17.57 11.91 0.58
N MET A 309 -18.00 11.68 1.83
CA MET A 309 -19.16 12.35 2.40
C MET A 309 -18.98 13.87 2.42
N LEU A 310 -17.79 14.35 2.81
CA LEU A 310 -17.49 15.79 2.85
C LEU A 310 -17.47 16.42 1.45
N ALA A 311 -17.13 15.67 0.40
CA ALA A 311 -17.04 16.17 -0.97
C ALA A 311 -18.39 16.11 -1.72
N LEU A 312 -19.19 15.09 -1.47
CA LEU A 312 -20.39 14.76 -2.25
C LEU A 312 -21.70 14.91 -1.46
N GLY A 313 -21.64 15.08 -0.14
CA GLY A 313 -22.82 15.23 0.71
C GLY A 313 -23.64 13.94 0.88
N LYS A 314 -23.09 12.77 0.54
CA LYS A 314 -23.78 11.47 0.65
C LYS A 314 -22.87 10.37 1.22
N ASP A 315 -23.47 9.51 2.04
CA ASP A 315 -22.79 8.42 2.74
C ASP A 315 -22.72 7.17 1.84
N PRO A 316 -21.55 6.54 1.67
CA PRO A 316 -21.38 5.29 0.91
C PRO A 316 -22.14 4.06 1.44
N GLN A 317 -22.83 4.11 2.58
CA GLN A 317 -23.64 2.99 3.10
C GLN A 317 -24.96 2.73 2.36
N ASP A 318 -25.27 3.49 1.31
CA ASP A 318 -26.41 3.18 0.43
C ASP A 318 -25.92 2.43 -0.83
N PRO A 319 -25.94 1.08 -0.83
CA PRO A 319 -25.50 0.27 -1.98
C PRO A 319 -26.39 0.46 -3.22
N GLU A 320 -27.55 1.12 -3.13
CA GLU A 320 -28.39 1.50 -4.26
C GLU A 320 -28.04 2.90 -4.82
N ALA A 321 -27.12 3.64 -4.19
CA ALA A 321 -26.83 5.04 -4.51
C ALA A 321 -25.75 5.28 -5.59
N GLU A 322 -25.14 4.26 -6.21
CA GLU A 322 -24.09 4.47 -7.23
C GLU A 322 -24.54 4.22 -8.67
N GLU A 323 -25.62 3.48 -8.89
CA GLU A 323 -26.24 3.33 -10.21
C GLU A 323 -27.43 4.33 -10.27
N ASP A 324 -27.30 5.37 -11.10
CA ASP A 324 -28.31 6.42 -11.38
C ASP A 324 -28.39 7.67 -10.46
N GLU A 325 -27.44 7.88 -9.53
CA GLU A 325 -27.47 9.09 -8.71
C GLU A 325 -26.87 10.35 -9.35
N THR A 326 -27.63 11.45 -9.24
CA THR A 326 -27.15 12.81 -9.48
C THR A 326 -26.75 13.47 -8.16
N PHE A 327 -25.52 14.01 -8.09
CA PHE A 327 -24.97 14.71 -6.93
C PHE A 327 -25.18 16.22 -7.03
N THR A 328 -25.23 16.94 -5.90
CA THR A 328 -25.23 18.41 -5.94
C THR A 328 -23.82 18.94 -6.15
N PHE A 329 -23.61 19.70 -7.22
CA PHE A 329 -22.31 20.34 -7.42
C PHE A 329 -22.12 21.48 -6.41
N THR A 330 -20.97 21.50 -5.77
CA THR A 330 -20.50 22.66 -5.03
C THR A 330 -19.11 23.03 -5.52
N PRO A 331 -18.74 24.32 -5.61
CA PRO A 331 -17.37 24.71 -5.97
C PRO A 331 -16.30 24.07 -5.05
N GLY A 332 -16.67 23.75 -3.81
CA GLY A 332 -15.81 23.05 -2.84
C GLY A 332 -15.38 21.65 -3.28
N PHE A 333 -16.16 20.97 -4.14
CA PHE A 333 -15.80 19.66 -4.70
C PHE A 333 -14.42 19.68 -5.38
N LEU A 334 -14.14 20.72 -6.18
CA LEU A 334 -12.90 20.83 -6.97
C LEU A 334 -11.63 20.93 -6.12
N THR A 335 -11.77 21.34 -4.87
CA THR A 335 -10.68 21.47 -3.89
C THR A 335 -10.76 20.44 -2.76
N SER A 336 -11.77 19.57 -2.77
CA SER A 336 -11.96 18.54 -1.75
C SER A 336 -10.81 17.53 -1.75
N ASN A 337 -10.53 16.94 -0.58
CA ASN A 337 -9.52 15.89 -0.49
C ASN A 337 -9.90 14.67 -1.33
N TRP A 338 -11.20 14.33 -1.40
CA TRP A 338 -11.68 13.20 -2.20
C TRP A 338 -11.35 13.40 -3.68
N LYS A 339 -11.69 14.56 -4.24
CA LYS A 339 -11.38 14.89 -5.63
C LYS A 339 -9.88 14.88 -5.87
N ARG A 340 -9.10 15.54 -5.01
CA ARG A 340 -7.63 15.61 -5.14
C ARG A 340 -6.98 14.22 -5.07
N PHE A 341 -7.48 13.33 -4.21
CA PHE A 341 -7.04 11.95 -4.16
C PHE A 341 -7.34 11.21 -5.47
N HIS A 342 -8.55 11.31 -6.01
CA HIS A 342 -8.89 10.64 -7.27
C HIS A 342 -8.14 11.20 -8.47
N ASP A 343 -7.81 12.51 -8.49
CA ASP A 343 -6.88 13.07 -9.47
C ASP A 343 -5.47 12.46 -9.32
N ALA A 344 -5.00 12.32 -8.08
CA ALA A 344 -3.70 11.76 -7.76
C ALA A 344 -3.58 10.29 -8.19
N VAL A 345 -4.60 9.46 -7.93
CA VAL A 345 -4.65 8.06 -8.35
C VAL A 345 -4.63 7.93 -9.87
N GLN A 346 -5.43 8.73 -10.57
CA GLN A 346 -5.44 8.75 -12.05
C GLN A 346 -4.06 9.13 -12.61
N TYR A 347 -3.47 10.20 -12.07
CA TYR A 347 -2.15 10.65 -12.48
C TYR A 347 -1.08 9.58 -12.19
N GLN A 348 -1.09 8.97 -11.01
CA GLN A 348 -0.14 7.93 -10.62
C GLN A 348 -0.20 6.73 -11.56
N ARG A 349 -1.41 6.22 -11.86
CA ARG A 349 -1.59 5.12 -12.81
C ARG A 349 -1.01 5.45 -14.18
N LEU A 350 -1.41 6.60 -14.72
CA LEU A 350 -0.96 7.06 -16.03
C LEU A 350 0.57 7.15 -16.06
N PHE A 351 1.16 7.82 -15.07
CA PHE A 351 2.60 8.00 -14.96
C PHE A 351 3.33 6.66 -14.82
N VAL A 352 2.92 5.78 -13.90
CA VAL A 352 3.61 4.52 -13.66
C VAL A 352 3.59 3.64 -14.91
N LEU A 353 2.42 3.45 -15.50
CA LEU A 353 2.24 2.49 -16.59
C LEU A 353 2.75 3.02 -17.94
N HIS A 354 2.60 4.31 -18.23
CA HIS A 354 2.89 4.85 -19.56
C HIS A 354 4.17 5.68 -19.65
N ASP A 355 4.79 6.03 -18.52
CA ASP A 355 6.02 6.83 -18.51
C ASP A 355 7.14 6.16 -17.70
N LEU A 356 6.89 5.84 -16.43
CA LEU A 356 7.90 5.27 -15.54
C LEU A 356 8.38 3.89 -16.00
N LEU A 357 7.50 2.89 -16.09
CA LEU A 357 7.88 1.53 -16.48
C LEU A 357 8.53 1.48 -17.87
N PRO A 358 8.04 2.20 -18.90
CA PRO A 358 8.69 2.26 -20.20
C PRO A 358 10.12 2.80 -20.18
N ARG A 359 10.47 3.76 -19.30
CA ARG A 359 11.87 4.23 -19.14
C ARG A 359 12.82 3.12 -18.72
N PHE A 360 12.31 2.09 -18.05
CA PHE A 360 13.07 0.90 -17.66
C PHE A 360 12.90 -0.25 -18.68
N GLY A 361 12.23 -0.04 -19.81
CA GLY A 361 11.99 -1.08 -20.81
C GLY A 361 10.99 -2.15 -20.35
N LEU A 362 9.99 -1.74 -19.56
CA LEU A 362 8.85 -2.57 -19.15
C LEU A 362 7.57 -1.97 -19.74
N CYS A 363 6.77 -2.81 -20.41
CA CYS A 363 5.44 -2.47 -20.90
C CYS A 363 4.46 -3.46 -20.28
N ALA A 364 3.68 -3.01 -19.31
CA ALA A 364 2.77 -3.86 -18.53
C ALA A 364 1.41 -3.18 -18.28
N SER A 365 1.11 -2.15 -19.07
CA SER A 365 -0.17 -1.43 -19.12
C SER A 365 -1.26 -2.26 -19.77
#